data_AF-A0A4Q6E2J9-F1
#
_entry.id   AF-A0A4Q6E2J9-F1
#
_cell.length_a   1.000
_cell.length_b   1.000
_cell.length_c   1.000
_cell.angle_alpha   90.00
_cell.angle_beta   90.00
_cell.angle_gamma   90.00
#
_symmetry.space_group_name_H-M   'P 1'
#
loop_
_entity.id
_entity.type
_entity.pdbx_description
1 polymer ?
#
loop_
_entity_poly.entity_id
_entity_poly.type
_entity_poly.pdbx_seq_one_letter_code
_entity_poly.pdbx_strand_id
1 'polypeptide(L)'
;KLVPEELVPVQIIGKLTLNRNPDNYFAEIEQAAFHPGHVVPGIDFSNDPLLAGRLFSYTDTQITRLGGTNFHEIPVNRPLAPINNNNRDGLHRQLVPKGRVAYEPNSLAGGCPFHGKADAKTFVAFAERMEGHKVRARSQSFGDHFSQAKLFFESQTEVEKQHIKDAFTFELTKVDTGAIRERMVQTLMFVSDDLASEVAKNLGIKLPKKPVEFPSPANPDNNIVPPNRAMKAAQEDDVHLPQAKVKLPKSSTALSIQKNNPRLAESRKVAFLLTPDADPKEADAMSAVFQAAGVVVEKVIPQLFTSNRDPIEPGDEKSLTSTPSHVYDGVYFFSGKKGYDKAKDMGLAARFIGQAFKHCKTIGTNEAGRAMIKQATLGMDAGADGVVYSDAKSGAKKPGALFLEALKEHRHWAREKTGQALPY
;
A
#
# COMPACT_ATOMS: atom_id res chain seq x y z
N LYS A 1 9.55 9.99 -12.49
CA LYS A 1 10.81 9.22 -12.37
C LYS A 1 11.18 9.22 -10.89
N LEU A 2 11.60 8.09 -10.31
CA LEU A 2 12.16 8.08 -8.96
C LEU A 2 13.60 8.60 -8.97
N VAL A 3 14.08 9.10 -7.83
CA VAL A 3 15.50 9.42 -7.60
C VAL A 3 16.07 8.29 -6.75
N PRO A 4 16.98 7.45 -7.28
CA PRO A 4 17.57 6.36 -6.50
C PRO A 4 18.34 6.88 -5.29
N GLU A 5 18.16 6.25 -4.13
CA GLU A 5 18.81 6.66 -2.88
C GLU A 5 20.34 6.50 -2.93
N GLU A 6 20.84 5.60 -3.79
CA GLU A 6 22.27 5.44 -4.08
C GLU A 6 22.88 6.66 -4.79
N LEU A 7 22.05 7.50 -5.43
CA LEU A 7 22.48 8.75 -6.06
C LEU A 7 22.22 9.95 -5.16
N VAL A 8 21.06 9.99 -4.51
CA VAL A 8 20.68 11.07 -3.58
C VAL A 8 20.04 10.43 -2.35
N PRO A 9 20.77 10.32 -1.23
CA PRO A 9 20.26 9.66 -0.03
C PRO A 9 19.14 10.48 0.61
N VAL A 10 18.15 9.79 1.20
CA VAL A 10 17.08 10.42 1.97
C VAL A 10 17.64 10.97 3.28
N GLN A 11 17.38 12.25 3.55
CA GLN A 11 17.70 12.89 4.83
C GLN A 11 16.44 12.93 5.72
N ILE A 12 16.50 12.26 6.87
CA ILE A 12 15.38 12.25 7.82
C ILE A 12 15.36 13.58 8.59
N ILE A 13 14.32 14.38 8.37
CA ILE A 13 14.17 15.73 8.96
C ILE A 13 13.12 15.82 10.08
N GLY A 14 12.37 14.75 10.35
CA GLY A 14 11.31 14.77 11.36
C GLY A 14 10.54 13.46 11.50
N LYS A 15 9.55 13.45 12.40
CA LYS A 15 8.67 12.30 12.70
C LYS A 15 7.22 12.76 12.83
N LEU A 16 6.32 12.09 12.12
CA LEU A 16 4.86 12.23 12.27
C LEU A 16 4.33 11.01 13.03
N THR A 17 3.53 11.23 14.09
CA THR A 17 2.87 10.16 14.85
C THR A 17 1.36 10.34 14.76
N LEU A 18 0.64 9.30 14.32
CA LEU A 18 -0.83 9.26 14.38
C LEU A 18 -1.25 8.61 15.71
N ASN A 19 -1.92 9.37 16.59
CA ASN A 19 -2.20 8.95 17.97
C ASN A 19 -3.66 9.10 18.41
N ARG A 20 -4.56 9.47 17.49
CA ARG A 20 -5.99 9.61 17.77
C ARG A 20 -6.81 9.33 16.51
N ASN A 21 -7.88 8.55 16.67
CA ASN A 21 -8.87 8.34 15.62
C ASN A 21 -9.82 9.56 15.51
N PRO A 22 -10.51 9.76 14.38
CA PRO A 22 -11.59 10.73 14.29
C PRO A 22 -12.75 10.35 15.24
N ASP A 23 -13.46 11.36 15.74
CA ASP A 23 -14.72 11.18 16.49
C ASP A 23 -15.88 10.88 15.52
N ASN A 24 -15.87 11.50 14.33
CA ASN A 24 -16.86 11.26 13.29
C ASN A 24 -16.22 11.12 11.91
N TYR A 25 -16.34 9.93 11.32
CA TYR A 25 -15.77 9.63 10.01
C TYR A 25 -16.22 10.60 8.92
N PHE A 26 -17.52 10.92 8.84
CA PHE A 26 -18.02 11.79 7.79
C PHE A 26 -17.54 13.25 7.96
N ALA A 27 -17.57 13.77 9.18
CA ALA A 27 -17.19 15.15 9.46
C ALA A 27 -15.68 15.41 9.33
N GLU A 28 -14.85 14.41 9.64
CA GLU A 28 -13.38 14.58 9.72
C GLU A 28 -12.62 13.86 8.60
N ILE A 29 -13.10 12.73 8.09
CA ILE A 29 -12.41 11.98 7.02
C ILE A 29 -13.03 12.31 5.66
N GLU A 30 -14.34 12.12 5.51
CA GLU A 30 -15.00 12.31 4.21
C GLU A 30 -14.93 13.78 3.74
N GLN A 31 -15.07 14.72 4.68
CA GLN A 31 -15.04 16.15 4.38
C GLN A 31 -13.64 16.78 4.37
N ALA A 32 -12.59 16.03 4.71
CA ALA A 32 -11.22 16.54 4.61
C ALA A 32 -10.87 16.89 3.16
N ALA A 33 -10.20 18.02 2.96
CA ALA A 33 -9.78 18.52 1.66
C ALA A 33 -8.27 18.78 1.66
N PHE A 34 -7.53 17.87 1.03
CA PHE A 34 -6.09 18.03 0.79
C PHE A 34 -5.86 18.61 -0.59
N HIS A 35 -4.82 19.43 -0.75
CA HIS A 35 -4.45 19.99 -2.05
C HIS A 35 -2.93 20.25 -2.08
N PRO A 36 -2.19 19.78 -3.10
CA PRO A 36 -0.74 20.02 -3.19
C PRO A 36 -0.34 21.49 -3.38
N GLY A 37 -1.29 22.38 -3.68
CA GLY A 37 -1.07 23.83 -3.80
C GLY A 37 -1.18 24.55 -2.46
N HIS A 38 -1.59 23.88 -1.39
CA HIS A 38 -1.57 24.41 -0.03
C HIS A 38 -0.14 24.33 0.55
N VAL A 39 0.78 25.07 -0.03
CA VAL A 39 2.16 25.23 0.46
C VAL A 39 2.27 26.42 1.42
N VAL A 40 3.39 26.50 2.13
CA VAL A 40 3.72 27.60 3.05
C VAL A 40 5.01 28.29 2.58
N PRO A 41 5.27 29.54 3.01
CA PRO A 41 6.54 30.21 2.69
C PRO A 41 7.75 29.32 3.01
N GLY A 42 8.69 29.22 2.06
CA GLY A 42 9.83 28.30 2.11
C GLY A 42 9.67 27.02 1.28
N ILE A 43 8.48 26.76 0.73
CA ILE A 43 8.21 25.66 -0.20
C ILE A 43 7.60 26.25 -1.48
N ASP A 44 8.09 25.81 -2.64
CA ASP A 44 7.60 26.25 -3.94
C ASP A 44 7.48 25.07 -4.92
N PHE A 45 6.96 25.34 -6.11
CA PHE A 45 6.68 24.36 -7.14
C PHE A 45 7.83 24.23 -8.14
N SER A 46 7.83 23.13 -8.90
CA SER A 46 8.66 22.94 -10.08
C SER A 46 7.80 22.85 -11.33
N ASN A 47 8.43 22.89 -12.50
CA ASN A 47 7.77 22.70 -13.80
C ASN A 47 7.41 21.23 -14.12
N ASP A 48 7.14 20.39 -13.10
CA ASP A 48 6.58 19.06 -13.32
C ASP A 48 5.19 19.19 -13.97
N PRO A 49 5.00 18.68 -15.21
CA PRO A 49 3.76 18.91 -15.97
C PRO A 49 2.54 18.20 -15.36
N LEU A 50 2.74 17.16 -14.54
CA LEU A 50 1.66 16.51 -13.82
C LEU A 50 1.29 17.29 -12.56
N LEU A 51 2.28 17.82 -11.83
CA LEU A 51 2.04 18.72 -10.69
C LEU A 51 1.24 19.95 -11.13
N ALA A 52 1.62 20.59 -12.23
CA ALA A 52 0.94 21.79 -12.74
C ALA A 52 -0.57 21.58 -12.93
N GLY A 53 -0.99 20.45 -13.53
CA GLY A 53 -2.40 20.10 -13.67
C GLY A 53 -3.09 19.81 -12.33
N ARG A 54 -2.38 19.18 -11.39
CA ARG A 54 -2.89 18.94 -10.02
C ARG A 54 -3.09 20.23 -9.24
N LEU A 55 -2.31 21.29 -9.50
CA LEU A 55 -2.52 22.57 -8.81
C LEU A 55 -3.89 23.19 -9.11
N PHE A 56 -4.44 22.93 -10.30
CA PHE A 56 -5.80 23.34 -10.65
C PHE A 56 -6.86 22.41 -10.04
N SER A 57 -6.71 21.10 -10.23
CA SER A 57 -7.77 20.12 -10.00
C SER A 57 -8.30 20.08 -8.56
N TYR A 58 -7.42 20.23 -7.57
CA TYR A 58 -7.78 19.98 -6.18
C TYR A 58 -8.56 21.13 -5.54
N THR A 59 -8.54 22.34 -6.10
CA THR A 59 -9.49 23.40 -5.72
C THR A 59 -10.81 23.20 -6.44
N ASP A 60 -10.76 22.95 -7.75
CA ASP A 60 -11.93 22.79 -8.62
C ASP A 60 -12.88 21.69 -8.13
N THR A 61 -12.36 20.50 -7.83
CA THR A 61 -13.18 19.35 -7.40
C THR A 61 -13.94 19.59 -6.10
N GLN A 62 -13.51 20.52 -5.24
CA GLN A 62 -14.17 20.76 -3.95
C GLN A 62 -15.47 21.54 -4.10
N ILE A 63 -15.61 22.32 -5.18
CA ILE A 63 -16.78 23.15 -5.42
C ILE A 63 -18.05 22.28 -5.47
N THR A 64 -17.97 21.12 -6.13
CA THR A 64 -19.09 20.18 -6.20
C THR A 64 -19.06 19.19 -5.03
N ARG A 65 -17.90 18.60 -4.71
CA ARG A 65 -17.77 17.58 -3.66
C ARG A 65 -18.17 18.08 -2.28
N LEU A 66 -17.78 19.31 -1.93
CA LEU A 66 -18.03 19.92 -0.62
C LEU A 66 -19.05 21.07 -0.71
N GLY A 67 -19.79 21.15 -1.81
CA GLY A 67 -20.96 22.02 -1.96
C GLY A 67 -20.67 23.51 -2.12
N GLY A 68 -19.43 23.93 -2.34
CA GLY A 68 -19.14 25.32 -2.72
C GLY A 68 -17.71 25.75 -2.44
N THR A 69 -17.47 27.05 -2.50
CA THR A 69 -16.14 27.67 -2.34
C THR A 69 -15.73 27.85 -0.88
N ASN A 70 -16.64 27.66 0.08
CA ASN A 70 -16.39 27.82 1.51
C ASN A 70 -15.95 26.52 2.22
N PHE A 71 -15.46 25.51 1.48
CA PHE A 71 -15.02 24.24 2.06
C PHE A 71 -13.88 24.37 3.09
N HIS A 72 -13.13 25.48 3.05
CA HIS A 72 -12.11 25.84 4.03
C HIS A 72 -12.67 26.22 5.40
N GLU A 73 -13.98 26.46 5.52
CA GLU A 73 -14.65 26.76 6.79
C GLU A 73 -15.17 25.51 7.49
N ILE A 74 -15.20 24.35 6.82
CA ILE A 74 -15.50 23.06 7.44
C ILE A 74 -14.46 22.80 8.55
N PRO A 75 -14.87 22.39 9.77
CA PRO A 75 -13.98 22.35 10.93
C PRO A 75 -12.64 21.63 10.72
N VAL A 76 -12.61 20.50 9.99
CA VAL A 76 -11.39 19.74 9.74
C VAL A 76 -10.42 20.42 8.75
N ASN A 77 -10.92 21.31 7.89
CA ASN A 77 -10.12 22.01 6.88
C ASN A 77 -9.66 23.40 7.34
N ARG A 78 -10.22 23.90 8.44
CA ARG A 78 -9.99 25.27 8.88
C ARG A 78 -8.56 25.43 9.41
N PRO A 79 -7.79 26.43 8.95
CA PRO A 79 -6.48 26.69 9.51
C PRO A 79 -6.62 27.13 10.98
N LEU A 80 -5.59 26.81 11.77
CA LEU A 80 -5.48 27.31 13.14
C LEU A 80 -5.08 28.80 13.17
N ALA A 81 -4.39 29.27 12.12
CA ALA A 81 -4.00 30.66 11.98
C ALA A 81 -5.19 31.53 11.54
N PRO A 82 -5.26 32.81 11.96
CA PRO A 82 -6.31 33.73 11.51
C PRO A 82 -6.29 33.94 10.00
N ILE A 83 -7.48 33.96 9.38
CA ILE A 83 -7.66 34.27 7.96
C ILE A 83 -8.23 35.68 7.85
N ASN A 84 -7.55 36.56 7.12
CA ASN A 84 -8.02 37.91 6.81
C ASN A 84 -7.84 38.17 5.32
N ASN A 85 -8.95 38.21 4.56
CA ASN A 85 -8.95 38.46 3.13
C ASN A 85 -10.25 39.16 2.69
N ASN A 86 -10.35 39.44 1.40
CA ASN A 86 -11.51 40.10 0.80
C ASN A 86 -12.53 39.14 0.16
N ASN A 87 -12.37 37.81 0.31
CA ASN A 87 -13.35 36.84 -0.18
C ASN A 87 -14.65 36.93 0.65
N ARG A 88 -15.80 36.85 -0.01
CA ARG A 88 -17.14 37.00 0.59
C ARG A 88 -18.10 35.95 0.03
N ASP A 89 -19.25 35.85 0.67
CA ASP A 89 -20.42 35.07 0.22
C ASP A 89 -20.10 33.59 -0.04
N GLY A 90 -20.74 33.00 -1.07
CA GLY A 90 -20.68 31.57 -1.35
C GLY A 90 -21.64 30.74 -0.48
N LEU A 91 -21.93 29.51 -0.92
CA LEU A 91 -22.83 28.63 -0.20
C LEU A 91 -22.28 28.31 1.21
N HIS A 92 -23.18 28.24 2.19
CA HIS A 92 -22.88 27.86 3.57
C HIS A 92 -21.75 28.70 4.21
N ARG A 93 -21.73 30.01 3.95
CA ARG A 93 -20.81 30.94 4.60
C ARG A 93 -21.02 30.96 6.11
N GLN A 94 -20.03 30.55 6.88
CA GLN A 94 -20.05 30.49 8.35
C GLN A 94 -19.34 31.70 8.98
N LEU A 95 -18.19 32.11 8.44
CA LEU A 95 -17.48 33.27 8.95
C LEU A 95 -18.20 34.56 8.56
N VAL A 96 -18.60 35.35 9.56
CA VAL A 96 -19.20 36.69 9.38
C VAL A 96 -18.08 37.74 9.24
N PRO A 97 -17.85 38.31 8.04
CA PRO A 97 -16.83 39.33 7.84
C PRO A 97 -17.19 40.62 8.60
N LYS A 98 -16.20 41.29 9.19
CA LYS A 98 -16.39 42.57 9.90
C LYS A 98 -16.01 43.74 9.00
N GLY A 99 -16.69 44.86 9.18
CA GLY A 99 -16.42 46.11 8.45
C GLY A 99 -17.23 46.24 7.15
N ARG A 100 -17.01 47.36 6.45
CA ARG A 100 -17.79 47.75 5.25
C ARG A 100 -17.02 47.58 3.94
N VAL A 101 -15.86 46.92 3.97
CA VAL A 101 -14.95 46.78 2.83
C VAL A 101 -14.78 45.31 2.44
N ALA A 102 -14.76 45.06 1.13
CA ALA A 102 -14.48 43.76 0.52
C ALA A 102 -13.60 43.89 -0.75
N TYR A 103 -12.78 44.93 -0.81
CA TYR A 103 -11.92 45.25 -1.96
C TYR A 103 -10.61 45.90 -1.52
N GLU A 104 -9.63 45.90 -2.42
CA GLU A 104 -8.32 46.52 -2.24
C GLU A 104 -7.86 47.16 -3.57
N PRO A 105 -7.20 48.34 -3.56
CA PRO A 105 -6.90 49.19 -2.40
C PRO A 105 -8.16 49.89 -1.84
N ASN A 106 -8.16 50.19 -0.53
CA ASN A 106 -9.29 50.87 0.14
C ASN A 106 -8.84 51.88 1.20
N SER A 107 -9.61 52.96 1.39
CA SER A 107 -9.41 53.95 2.46
C SER A 107 -10.38 53.78 3.64
N LEU A 108 -11.56 53.20 3.40
CA LEU A 108 -12.63 53.08 4.40
C LEU A 108 -12.29 52.15 5.58
N ALA A 109 -11.35 51.22 5.39
CA ALA A 109 -10.81 50.36 6.45
C ALA A 109 -9.32 50.63 6.72
N GLY A 110 -8.81 51.80 6.32
CA GLY A 110 -7.40 52.17 6.50
C GLY A 110 -6.41 51.26 5.77
N GLY A 111 -6.83 50.63 4.66
CA GLY A 111 -6.01 49.71 3.88
C GLY A 111 -6.01 48.26 4.38
N CYS A 112 -6.74 47.93 5.45
CA CYS A 112 -6.87 46.54 5.92
C CYS A 112 -7.81 45.69 5.03
N PRO A 113 -7.59 44.36 4.93
CA PRO A 113 -6.38 43.65 5.36
C PRO A 113 -5.18 44.00 4.49
N PHE A 114 -4.00 44.15 5.09
CA PHE A 114 -2.77 44.48 4.35
C PHE A 114 -2.18 43.24 3.66
N HIS A 115 -1.56 43.45 2.51
CA HIS A 115 -0.61 42.50 1.94
C HIS A 115 0.52 42.18 2.94
N GLY A 116 1.03 40.94 2.87
CA GLY A 116 2.23 40.56 3.60
C GLY A 116 3.44 41.40 3.16
N LYS A 117 4.36 41.70 4.08
CA LYS A 117 5.63 42.38 3.76
C LYS A 117 6.51 41.43 2.94
N ALA A 118 7.44 41.95 2.14
CA ALA A 118 8.45 41.13 1.46
C ALA A 118 9.49 40.59 2.48
N ASP A 119 9.05 39.70 3.37
CA ASP A 119 9.84 39.01 4.37
C ASP A 119 9.57 37.50 4.32
N ALA A 120 10.29 36.73 5.15
CA ALA A 120 10.22 35.26 5.17
C ALA A 120 8.83 34.70 5.55
N LYS A 121 7.88 35.53 6.01
CA LYS A 121 6.52 35.11 6.39
C LYS A 121 5.51 35.25 5.25
N THR A 122 5.90 35.88 4.14
CA THR A 122 5.05 36.07 2.97
C THR A 122 5.45 35.11 1.87
N PHE A 123 4.45 34.50 1.24
CA PHE A 123 4.70 33.65 0.08
C PHE A 123 5.15 34.53 -1.09
N VAL A 124 6.36 34.29 -1.59
CA VAL A 124 6.90 34.91 -2.80
C VAL A 124 7.40 33.77 -3.67
N ALA A 125 6.86 33.66 -4.89
CA ALA A 125 7.30 32.65 -5.84
C ALA A 125 8.77 32.88 -6.20
N PHE A 126 9.54 31.81 -6.28
CA PHE A 126 10.90 31.80 -6.78
C PHE A 126 10.90 32.33 -8.22
N ALA A 127 11.75 33.32 -8.49
CA ALA A 127 11.86 33.95 -9.80
C ALA A 127 12.65 33.06 -10.78
N GLU A 128 12.09 31.89 -11.10
CA GLU A 128 12.67 30.95 -12.06
C GLU A 128 12.84 31.60 -13.43
N ARG A 129 13.99 31.38 -14.07
CA ARG A 129 14.21 31.82 -15.45
C ARG A 129 13.41 30.96 -16.41
N MET A 130 12.47 31.58 -17.13
CA MET A 130 11.65 30.90 -18.13
C MET A 130 12.03 31.36 -19.54
N GLU A 131 12.45 30.42 -20.38
CA GLU A 131 12.74 30.63 -21.81
C GLU A 131 12.13 29.50 -22.63
N GLY A 132 11.44 29.84 -23.72
CA GLY A 132 10.85 28.85 -24.63
C GLY A 132 9.63 29.36 -25.39
N HIS A 133 9.07 28.50 -26.24
CA HIS A 133 7.86 28.78 -27.00
C HIS A 133 6.63 28.14 -26.35
N LYS A 134 5.45 28.73 -26.56
CA LYS A 134 4.18 28.13 -26.14
C LYS A 134 3.88 26.91 -27.02
N VAL A 135 4.03 25.71 -26.47
CA VAL A 135 3.82 24.44 -27.18
C VAL A 135 2.94 23.49 -26.36
N ARG A 136 2.31 22.55 -27.04
CA ARG A 136 1.66 21.38 -26.42
C ARG A 136 2.43 20.12 -26.81
N ALA A 137 3.60 19.96 -26.21
CA ALA A 137 4.53 18.87 -26.45
C ALA A 137 5.06 18.34 -25.11
N ARG A 138 5.58 17.11 -25.11
CA ARG A 138 6.38 16.60 -23.99
C ARG A 138 7.84 16.95 -24.23
N SER A 139 8.59 17.18 -23.16
CA SER A 139 10.05 17.25 -23.30
C SER A 139 10.61 15.88 -23.70
N GLN A 140 11.55 15.85 -24.65
CA GLN A 140 12.28 14.65 -25.06
C GLN A 140 12.92 13.91 -23.87
N SER A 141 13.30 14.63 -22.80
CA SER A 141 13.87 14.01 -21.60
C SER A 141 12.89 13.07 -20.87
N PHE A 142 11.60 13.11 -21.18
CA PHE A 142 10.59 12.24 -20.60
C PHE A 142 10.45 10.90 -21.34
N GLY A 143 11.07 10.74 -22.51
CA GLY A 143 10.91 9.57 -23.39
C GLY A 143 11.53 8.27 -22.89
N ASP A 144 12.32 8.29 -21.82
CA ASP A 144 12.83 7.06 -21.22
C ASP A 144 11.73 6.37 -20.42
N HIS A 145 11.21 5.25 -20.91
CA HIS A 145 10.05 4.57 -20.33
C HIS A 145 10.40 3.31 -19.55
N PHE A 146 11.57 2.72 -19.80
CA PHE A 146 11.86 1.35 -19.35
C PHE A 146 13.02 1.25 -18.37
N SER A 147 13.94 2.21 -18.32
CA SER A 147 15.15 2.10 -17.50
C SER A 147 14.84 1.94 -16.00
N GLN A 148 13.87 2.71 -15.49
CA GLN A 148 13.48 2.64 -14.08
C GLN A 148 12.56 1.46 -13.76
N ALA A 149 11.77 0.97 -14.73
CA ALA A 149 11.04 -0.27 -14.58
C ALA A 149 12.02 -1.45 -14.45
N LYS A 150 13.09 -1.45 -15.25
CA LYS A 150 14.18 -2.43 -15.16
C LYS A 150 14.91 -2.31 -13.82
N LEU A 151 15.32 -1.11 -13.42
CA LEU A 151 15.93 -0.89 -12.11
C LEU A 151 15.04 -1.45 -10.98
N PHE A 152 13.74 -1.16 -11.01
CA PHE A 152 12.81 -1.67 -10.01
C PHE A 152 12.78 -3.20 -10.00
N PHE A 153 12.56 -3.85 -11.15
CA PHE A 153 12.51 -5.31 -11.23
C PHE A 153 13.82 -5.98 -10.78
N GLU A 154 14.98 -5.47 -11.21
CA GLU A 154 16.29 -6.02 -10.83
C GLU A 154 16.66 -5.76 -9.36
N SER A 155 15.96 -4.86 -8.69
CA SER A 155 16.14 -4.58 -7.27
C SER A 155 15.45 -5.58 -6.36
N GLN A 156 14.47 -6.32 -6.88
CA GLN A 156 13.63 -7.24 -6.12
C GLN A 156 14.38 -8.52 -5.73
N THR A 157 13.95 -9.15 -4.64
CA THR A 157 14.32 -10.54 -4.31
C THR A 157 13.67 -11.52 -5.29
N GLU A 158 14.15 -12.76 -5.36
CA GLU A 158 13.57 -13.78 -6.25
C GLU A 158 12.09 -14.04 -5.97
N VAL A 159 11.68 -14.00 -4.70
CA VAL A 159 10.27 -14.13 -4.28
C VAL A 159 9.44 -12.96 -4.82
N GLU A 160 9.92 -11.73 -4.64
CA GLU A 160 9.23 -10.53 -5.16
C GLU A 160 9.19 -10.50 -6.70
N LYS A 161 10.25 -10.95 -7.38
CA LYS A 161 10.26 -11.12 -8.84
C LYS A 161 9.20 -12.13 -9.27
N GLN A 162 9.09 -13.27 -8.58
CA GLN A 162 8.07 -14.27 -8.87
C GLN A 162 6.66 -13.69 -8.68
N HIS A 163 6.41 -12.96 -7.58
CA HIS A 163 5.11 -12.32 -7.35
C HIS A 163 4.75 -11.30 -8.42
N ILE A 164 5.73 -10.53 -8.93
CA ILE A 164 5.51 -9.62 -10.06
C ILE A 164 5.11 -10.39 -11.33
N LYS A 165 5.82 -11.49 -11.64
CA LYS A 165 5.52 -12.35 -12.80
C LYS A 165 4.12 -12.98 -12.68
N ASP A 166 3.79 -13.48 -11.50
CA ASP A 166 2.49 -14.08 -11.20
C ASP A 166 1.38 -13.04 -11.28
N ALA A 167 1.61 -11.81 -10.79
CA ALA A 167 0.65 -10.71 -10.90
C ALA A 167 0.38 -10.30 -12.35
N PHE A 168 1.43 -10.14 -13.17
CA PHE A 168 1.26 -9.87 -14.60
C PHE A 168 0.50 -11.00 -15.29
N THR A 169 0.85 -12.25 -15.00
CA THR A 169 0.15 -13.43 -15.53
C THR A 169 -1.33 -13.37 -15.14
N PHE A 170 -1.63 -13.21 -13.86
CA PHE A 170 -2.99 -13.21 -13.33
C PHE A 170 -3.85 -12.08 -13.91
N GLU A 171 -3.35 -10.84 -13.93
CA GLU A 171 -4.13 -9.72 -14.48
C GLU A 171 -4.35 -9.88 -15.99
N LEU A 172 -3.35 -10.35 -16.74
CA LEU A 172 -3.50 -10.58 -18.17
C LEU A 172 -4.46 -11.73 -18.50
N THR A 173 -4.63 -12.72 -17.61
CA THR A 173 -5.66 -13.77 -17.80
C THR A 173 -7.08 -13.20 -17.82
N LYS A 174 -7.32 -12.06 -17.16
CA LYS A 174 -8.62 -11.38 -17.11
C LYS A 174 -8.89 -10.46 -18.30
N VAL A 175 -7.91 -10.26 -19.18
CA VAL A 175 -8.06 -9.39 -20.36
C VAL A 175 -8.58 -10.22 -21.52
N ASP A 176 -9.84 -10.10 -21.92
CA ASP A 176 -10.41 -10.98 -22.97
C ASP A 176 -9.73 -10.85 -24.34
N THR A 177 -9.22 -9.66 -24.67
CA THR A 177 -8.61 -9.40 -25.99
C THR A 177 -7.17 -9.91 -26.04
N GLY A 178 -6.94 -11.02 -26.75
CA GLY A 178 -5.61 -11.65 -26.87
C GLY A 178 -4.50 -10.71 -27.37
N ALA A 179 -4.80 -9.86 -28.36
CA ALA A 179 -3.83 -8.88 -28.87
C ALA A 179 -3.34 -7.89 -27.81
N ILE A 180 -4.14 -7.57 -26.79
CA ILE A 180 -3.72 -6.71 -25.68
C ILE A 180 -2.69 -7.45 -24.81
N ARG A 181 -2.93 -8.74 -24.52
CA ARG A 181 -1.99 -9.58 -23.76
C ARG A 181 -0.65 -9.65 -24.47
N GLU A 182 -0.66 -9.96 -25.76
CA GLU A 182 0.56 -10.06 -26.58
C GLU A 182 1.35 -8.75 -26.59
N ARG A 183 0.67 -7.60 -26.80
CA ARG A 183 1.31 -6.27 -26.77
C ARG A 183 1.92 -5.96 -25.41
N MET A 184 1.22 -6.28 -24.33
CA MET A 184 1.73 -6.03 -22.98
C MET A 184 2.97 -6.89 -22.70
N VAL A 185 2.92 -8.18 -23.00
CA VAL A 185 4.05 -9.09 -22.83
C VAL A 185 5.25 -8.68 -23.68
N GLN A 186 5.04 -8.23 -24.92
CA GLN A 186 6.10 -7.66 -25.75
C GLN A 186 6.71 -6.38 -25.14
N THR A 187 5.89 -5.54 -24.50
CA THR A 187 6.39 -4.35 -23.80
C THR A 187 7.30 -4.73 -22.62
N LEU A 188 7.03 -5.85 -21.93
CA LEU A 188 7.87 -6.35 -20.84
C LEU A 188 9.28 -6.74 -21.31
N MET A 189 9.46 -7.09 -22.59
CA MET A 189 10.79 -7.39 -23.15
C MET A 189 11.72 -6.17 -23.13
N PHE A 190 11.19 -4.95 -23.16
CA PHE A 190 12.00 -3.74 -22.98
C PHE A 190 12.49 -3.56 -21.52
N VAL A 191 11.86 -4.25 -20.58
CA VAL A 191 12.18 -4.21 -19.15
C VAL A 191 13.13 -5.35 -18.77
N SER A 192 12.72 -6.59 -19.01
CA SER A 192 13.49 -7.79 -18.70
C SER A 192 13.00 -9.00 -19.50
N ASP A 193 13.94 -9.70 -20.14
CA ASP A 193 13.66 -10.93 -20.89
C ASP A 193 13.15 -12.06 -19.99
N ASP A 194 13.66 -12.14 -18.74
CA ASP A 194 13.22 -13.12 -17.75
C ASP A 194 11.74 -12.90 -17.37
N LEU A 195 11.37 -11.65 -17.07
CA LEU A 195 10.00 -11.27 -16.78
C LEU A 195 9.07 -11.58 -17.96
N ALA A 196 9.44 -11.14 -19.17
CA ALA A 196 8.61 -11.33 -20.36
C ALA A 196 8.44 -12.81 -20.71
N SER A 197 9.53 -13.59 -20.66
CA SER A 197 9.52 -15.00 -21.04
C SER A 197 8.66 -15.84 -20.12
N GLU A 198 8.69 -15.59 -18.81
CA GLU A 198 7.89 -16.36 -17.87
C GLU A 198 6.40 -16.03 -17.97
N VAL A 199 6.06 -14.75 -18.08
CA VAL A 199 4.66 -14.32 -18.30
C VAL A 199 4.14 -14.87 -19.64
N ALA A 200 4.95 -14.80 -20.70
CA ALA A 200 4.59 -15.38 -22.00
C ALA A 200 4.31 -16.88 -21.91
N LYS A 201 5.20 -17.63 -21.24
CA LYS A 201 5.04 -19.07 -21.01
C LYS A 201 3.74 -19.38 -20.28
N ASN A 202 3.44 -18.67 -19.20
CA ASN A 202 2.23 -18.92 -18.39
C ASN A 202 0.93 -18.59 -19.16
N LEU A 203 0.99 -17.66 -20.10
CA LEU A 203 -0.15 -17.27 -20.95
C LEU A 203 -0.23 -18.05 -22.27
N GLY A 204 0.76 -18.91 -22.58
CA GLY A 204 0.84 -19.61 -23.87
C GLY A 204 1.15 -18.69 -25.07
N ILE A 205 1.77 -17.53 -24.82
CA ILE A 205 2.11 -16.54 -25.85
C ILE A 205 3.50 -16.84 -26.42
N LYS A 206 3.63 -16.78 -27.76
CA LYS A 206 4.93 -16.88 -28.43
C LYS A 206 5.55 -15.49 -28.57
N LEU A 207 6.72 -15.30 -27.96
CA LEU A 207 7.46 -14.05 -28.09
C LEU A 207 8.14 -13.92 -29.47
N PRO A 208 8.17 -12.71 -30.06
CA PRO A 208 9.04 -12.42 -31.19
C PRO A 208 10.52 -12.41 -30.77
N LYS A 209 11.44 -12.48 -31.75
CA LYS A 209 12.90 -12.43 -31.47
C LYS A 209 13.38 -11.11 -30.87
N LYS A 210 12.66 -10.03 -31.15
CA LYS A 210 12.87 -8.68 -30.64
C LYS A 210 11.50 -8.08 -30.35
N PRO A 211 11.36 -7.21 -29.33
CA PRO A 211 10.09 -6.54 -29.12
C PRO A 211 9.70 -5.74 -30.37
N VAL A 212 8.42 -5.76 -30.70
CA VAL A 212 7.87 -4.86 -31.72
C VAL A 212 7.62 -3.53 -31.05
N GLU A 213 8.20 -2.46 -31.59
CA GLU A 213 7.83 -1.11 -31.19
C GLU A 213 6.42 -0.83 -31.71
N PHE A 214 5.44 -0.84 -30.81
CA PHE A 214 4.09 -0.42 -31.16
C PHE A 214 4.05 1.11 -31.23
N PRO A 215 3.35 1.69 -32.22
CA PRO A 215 3.09 3.12 -32.25
C PRO A 215 2.49 3.58 -30.91
N SER A 216 3.20 4.44 -30.19
CA SER A 216 2.67 5.13 -29.01
C SER A 216 1.57 6.11 -29.45
N PRO A 217 0.61 6.51 -28.60
CA PRO A 217 -0.21 7.70 -28.84
C PRO A 217 0.58 9.01 -28.94
N ALA A 218 1.88 8.98 -28.65
CA ALA A 218 2.82 10.04 -29.04
C ALA A 218 3.16 10.03 -30.54
N ASN A 219 2.78 8.95 -31.25
CA ASN A 219 2.70 8.82 -32.70
C ASN A 219 1.29 9.27 -33.16
N PRO A 220 1.14 10.39 -33.89
CA PRO A 220 -0.15 11.05 -34.12
C PRO A 220 -1.10 10.35 -35.11
N ASP A 221 -0.85 9.12 -35.53
CA ASP A 221 -1.73 8.40 -36.48
C ASP A 221 -3.09 7.98 -35.88
N ASN A 222 -3.33 8.23 -34.59
CA ASN A 222 -4.67 8.09 -34.01
C ASN A 222 -5.52 9.36 -34.24
N ASN A 223 -5.94 9.58 -35.49
CA ASN A 223 -7.15 10.25 -36.03
C ASN A 223 -8.02 11.24 -35.21
N ILE A 224 -7.52 11.89 -34.16
CA ILE A 224 -8.18 12.99 -33.44
C ILE A 224 -7.15 14.10 -33.20
N VAL A 225 -6.61 14.66 -34.28
CA VAL A 225 -5.84 15.90 -34.23
C VAL A 225 -6.35 16.82 -35.33
N PRO A 226 -6.83 18.04 -35.01
CA PRO A 226 -7.15 19.05 -36.02
C PRO A 226 -5.93 19.30 -36.91
N PRO A 227 -6.12 19.66 -38.19
CA PRO A 227 -5.06 19.74 -39.22
C PRO A 227 -3.94 20.80 -38.99
N ASN A 228 -3.80 21.35 -37.78
CA ASN A 228 -2.84 22.41 -37.45
C ASN A 228 -1.63 22.00 -36.59
N ARG A 229 -1.36 20.70 -36.40
CA ARG A 229 -0.07 20.26 -35.83
C ARG A 229 0.87 19.77 -36.92
N ALA A 230 2.07 20.32 -36.95
CA ALA A 230 3.16 19.81 -37.78
C ALA A 230 3.54 18.40 -37.31
N MET A 231 3.14 17.38 -38.08
CA MET A 231 3.39 15.96 -37.78
C MET A 231 4.87 15.62 -37.61
N LYS A 232 5.77 16.39 -38.21
CA LYS A 232 7.23 16.15 -38.16
C LYS A 232 7.81 16.19 -36.74
N ALA A 233 7.41 17.14 -35.89
CA ALA A 233 8.00 17.25 -34.55
C ALA A 233 7.57 16.11 -33.60
N ALA A 234 6.34 15.59 -33.79
CA ALA A 234 5.87 14.42 -33.04
C ALA A 234 6.48 13.11 -33.58
N GLN A 235 6.69 13.03 -34.90
CA GLN A 235 7.36 11.89 -35.52
C GLN A 235 8.85 11.80 -35.14
N GLU A 236 9.56 12.92 -35.03
CA GLU A 236 10.99 12.96 -34.65
C GLU A 236 11.23 12.65 -33.16
N ASP A 237 10.29 12.96 -32.27
CA ASP A 237 10.40 12.72 -30.82
C ASP A 237 10.38 11.22 -30.43
N ASP A 238 9.84 10.35 -31.29
CA ASP A 238 9.50 8.95 -30.95
C ASP A 238 10.34 7.89 -31.71
N VAL A 239 11.24 8.27 -32.62
CA VAL A 239 11.95 7.29 -33.48
C VAL A 239 13.01 6.48 -32.73
N HIS A 240 13.57 7.01 -31.64
CA HIS A 240 14.59 6.33 -30.85
C HIS A 240 14.24 6.40 -29.37
N LEU A 241 14.19 5.25 -28.69
CA LEU A 241 14.10 5.21 -27.22
C LEU A 241 15.24 6.05 -26.63
N PRO A 242 14.95 7.21 -26.02
CA PRO A 242 16.01 8.07 -25.56
C PRO A 242 16.74 7.37 -24.42
N GLN A 243 18.06 7.38 -24.51
CA GLN A 243 18.91 6.77 -23.49
C GLN A 243 18.81 7.58 -22.21
N ALA A 244 18.82 6.87 -21.07
CA ALA A 244 18.87 7.52 -19.77
C ALA A 244 20.07 8.47 -19.72
N LYS A 245 19.81 9.78 -19.56
CA LYS A 245 20.86 10.80 -19.42
C LYS A 245 21.70 10.60 -18.15
N VAL A 246 21.13 9.90 -17.16
CA VAL A 246 21.77 9.56 -15.89
C VAL A 246 22.02 8.06 -15.87
N LYS A 247 23.25 7.67 -15.53
CA LYS A 247 23.60 6.27 -15.30
C LYS A 247 22.92 5.79 -14.02
N LEU A 248 21.88 4.98 -14.17
CA LEU A 248 21.20 4.35 -13.04
C LEU A 248 22.08 3.27 -12.39
N PRO A 249 21.93 3.00 -11.08
CA PRO A 249 22.51 1.82 -10.47
C PRO A 249 21.94 0.55 -11.12
N LYS A 250 22.64 -0.58 -10.97
CA LYS A 250 22.15 -1.87 -11.47
C LYS A 250 20.94 -2.37 -10.68
N SER A 251 20.92 -2.08 -9.39
CA SER A 251 19.88 -2.45 -8.42
C SER A 251 19.92 -1.43 -7.28
N SER A 252 18.79 -1.28 -6.58
CA SER A 252 18.67 -0.44 -5.39
C SER A 252 18.06 -1.23 -4.25
N THR A 253 18.74 -1.30 -3.10
CA THR A 253 18.22 -2.03 -1.94
C THR A 253 16.92 -1.39 -1.43
N ALA A 254 16.81 -0.06 -1.50
CA ALA A 254 15.64 0.70 -1.05
C ALA A 254 14.34 0.34 -1.78
N LEU A 255 14.43 -0.27 -2.97
CA LEU A 255 13.25 -0.62 -3.79
C LEU A 255 12.64 -2.00 -3.48
N SER A 256 13.24 -2.80 -2.60
CA SER A 256 12.70 -4.11 -2.19
C SER A 256 12.01 -4.03 -0.83
N ILE A 257 10.80 -4.57 -0.71
CA ILE A 257 10.08 -4.64 0.56
C ILE A 257 10.75 -5.66 1.48
N GLN A 258 11.14 -6.82 0.95
CA GLN A 258 11.79 -7.88 1.73
C GLN A 258 13.11 -7.44 2.33
N LYS A 259 13.97 -6.78 1.53
CA LYS A 259 15.28 -6.31 2.00
C LYS A 259 15.17 -5.21 3.07
N ASN A 260 14.06 -4.46 3.09
CA ASN A 260 13.80 -3.39 4.05
C ASN A 260 12.74 -3.77 5.10
N ASN A 261 12.44 -5.05 5.29
CA ASN A 261 11.52 -5.49 6.33
C ASN A 261 12.06 -5.06 7.71
N PRO A 262 11.33 -4.26 8.50
CA PRO A 262 11.81 -3.78 9.80
C PRO A 262 11.88 -4.87 10.87
N ARG A 263 11.37 -6.09 10.58
CA ARG A 263 11.36 -7.26 11.46
C ARG A 263 10.74 -6.99 12.83
N LEU A 264 9.55 -6.39 12.82
CA LEU A 264 8.77 -6.06 14.02
C LEU A 264 7.56 -6.98 14.18
N ALA A 265 7.33 -7.42 15.42
CA ALA A 265 6.15 -8.17 15.82
C ALA A 265 5.06 -7.28 16.45
N GLU A 266 5.43 -6.13 17.01
CA GLU A 266 4.49 -5.19 17.63
C GLU A 266 3.37 -4.81 16.65
N SER A 267 2.14 -4.69 17.16
CA SER A 267 0.87 -4.46 16.45
C SER A 267 0.39 -5.58 15.53
N ARG A 268 1.19 -6.63 15.27
CA ARG A 268 0.75 -7.81 14.50
C ARG A 268 -0.41 -8.49 15.20
N LYS A 269 -1.28 -9.13 14.42
CA LYS A 269 -2.46 -9.82 14.91
C LYS A 269 -2.32 -11.34 14.80
N VAL A 270 -2.51 -12.08 15.88
CA VAL A 270 -2.41 -13.55 15.89
C VAL A 270 -3.72 -14.19 16.32
N ALA A 271 -4.19 -15.15 15.53
CA ALA A 271 -5.34 -15.97 15.87
C ALA A 271 -4.93 -17.10 16.81
N PHE A 272 -5.60 -17.23 17.96
CA PHE A 272 -5.52 -18.42 18.79
C PHE A 272 -6.71 -19.30 18.46
N LEU A 273 -6.51 -20.41 17.76
CA LEU A 273 -7.56 -21.40 17.55
C LEU A 273 -7.59 -22.37 18.72
N LEU A 274 -8.74 -22.57 19.34
CA LEU A 274 -8.88 -23.45 20.49
C LEU A 274 -9.93 -24.53 20.23
N THR A 275 -9.59 -25.77 20.56
CA THR A 275 -10.59 -26.83 20.70
C THR A 275 -11.39 -26.62 21.99
N PRO A 276 -12.63 -27.15 22.10
CA PRO A 276 -13.46 -26.99 23.30
C PRO A 276 -12.80 -27.49 24.59
N ASP A 277 -11.88 -28.46 24.47
CA ASP A 277 -11.15 -29.09 25.57
C ASP A 277 -9.70 -28.58 25.74
N ALA A 278 -9.30 -27.53 25.03
CA ALA A 278 -7.97 -26.93 25.17
C ALA A 278 -7.78 -26.35 26.59
N ASP A 279 -6.56 -26.44 27.14
CA ASP A 279 -6.26 -25.87 28.46
C ASP A 279 -6.26 -24.33 28.39
N PRO A 280 -7.21 -23.64 29.04
CA PRO A 280 -7.26 -22.18 29.02
C PRO A 280 -6.01 -21.55 29.63
N LYS A 281 -5.38 -22.20 30.61
CA LYS A 281 -4.17 -21.67 31.27
C LYS A 281 -2.98 -21.65 30.31
N GLU A 282 -2.87 -22.64 29.44
CA GLU A 282 -1.83 -22.68 28.41
C GLU A 282 -2.00 -21.53 27.42
N ALA A 283 -3.23 -21.34 26.92
CA ALA A 283 -3.55 -20.26 25.99
C ALA A 283 -3.36 -18.87 26.61
N ASP A 284 -3.78 -18.67 27.87
CA ASP A 284 -3.62 -17.40 28.57
C ASP A 284 -2.15 -17.08 28.86
N ALA A 285 -1.35 -18.09 29.24
CA ALA A 285 0.09 -17.92 29.41
C ALA A 285 0.80 -17.54 28.11
N MET A 286 0.41 -18.12 26.96
CA MET A 286 0.92 -17.73 25.66
C MET A 286 0.46 -16.32 25.26
N SER A 287 -0.81 -15.99 25.52
CA SER A 287 -1.36 -14.66 25.26
C SER A 287 -0.58 -13.59 26.00
N ALA A 288 -0.21 -13.82 27.26
CA ALA A 288 0.60 -12.89 28.04
C ALA A 288 2.00 -12.67 27.43
N VAL A 289 2.63 -13.71 26.88
CA VAL A 289 3.91 -13.59 26.17
C VAL A 289 3.76 -12.70 24.92
N PHE A 290 2.68 -12.87 24.16
CA PHE A 290 2.45 -12.13 22.91
C PHE A 290 2.07 -10.67 23.18
N GLN A 291 1.19 -10.43 24.15
CA GLN A 291 0.78 -9.10 24.57
C GLN A 291 1.96 -8.30 25.15
N ALA A 292 2.87 -8.95 25.89
CA ALA A 292 4.10 -8.31 26.37
C ALA A 292 5.03 -7.86 25.21
N ALA A 293 4.91 -8.48 24.03
CA ALA A 293 5.60 -8.08 22.81
C ALA A 293 4.76 -7.13 21.92
N GLY A 294 3.63 -6.62 22.42
CA GLY A 294 2.74 -5.71 21.69
C GLY A 294 1.93 -6.37 20.57
N VAL A 295 1.85 -7.71 20.53
CA VAL A 295 1.03 -8.46 19.57
C VAL A 295 -0.43 -8.49 20.03
N VAL A 296 -1.35 -8.23 19.10
CA VAL A 296 -2.78 -8.35 19.33
C VAL A 296 -3.19 -9.82 19.18
N VAL A 297 -3.80 -10.39 20.21
CA VAL A 297 -4.28 -11.78 20.20
C VAL A 297 -5.80 -11.78 20.18
N GLU A 298 -6.40 -12.58 19.30
CA GLU A 298 -7.82 -12.88 19.34
C GLU A 298 -8.05 -14.39 19.42
N LYS A 299 -8.96 -14.80 20.31
CA LYS A 299 -9.36 -16.20 20.43
C LYS A 299 -10.41 -16.51 19.35
N VAL A 300 -10.15 -17.50 18.52
CA VAL A 300 -11.02 -17.97 17.45
C VAL A 300 -11.56 -19.34 17.84
N ILE A 301 -12.86 -19.43 18.09
CA ILE A 301 -13.52 -20.62 18.63
C ILE A 301 -14.76 -20.99 17.82
N PRO A 302 -15.21 -22.26 17.84
CA PRO A 302 -16.37 -22.69 17.05
C PRO A 302 -17.67 -21.93 17.36
N GLN A 303 -17.91 -21.66 18.64
CA GLN A 303 -19.10 -21.01 19.15
C GLN A 303 -18.69 -19.93 20.16
N LEU A 304 -19.21 -18.71 20.00
CA LEU A 304 -18.93 -17.61 20.93
C LEU A 304 -19.55 -17.89 22.29
N PHE A 305 -19.04 -17.22 23.33
CA PHE A 305 -19.51 -17.34 24.71
C PHE A 305 -19.31 -18.74 25.31
N THR A 306 -18.44 -19.57 24.71
CA THR A 306 -18.12 -20.91 25.24
C THR A 306 -16.76 -20.96 25.93
N SER A 307 -15.99 -19.86 26.00
CA SER A 307 -14.95 -19.84 27.04
C SER A 307 -15.67 -19.93 28.37
N ASN A 308 -15.26 -20.90 29.21
CA ASN A 308 -15.78 -21.12 30.56
C ASN A 308 -15.44 -19.95 31.52
N ARG A 309 -15.58 -18.70 31.07
CA ARG A 309 -15.44 -17.49 31.88
C ARG A 309 -16.80 -17.17 32.48
N ASP A 310 -16.81 -16.95 33.78
CA ASP A 310 -17.94 -16.38 34.49
C ASP A 310 -17.44 -15.10 35.20
N PRO A 311 -17.93 -13.90 34.84
CA PRO A 311 -18.92 -13.63 33.79
C PRO A 311 -18.34 -13.77 32.38
N ILE A 312 -19.21 -14.04 31.41
CA ILE A 312 -18.83 -14.03 30.00
C ILE A 312 -18.77 -12.58 29.53
N GLU A 313 -17.56 -12.04 29.36
CA GLU A 313 -17.35 -10.70 28.79
C GLU A 313 -17.47 -10.75 27.25
N PRO A 314 -18.44 -10.07 26.63
CA PRO A 314 -18.57 -10.00 25.17
C PRO A 314 -17.41 -9.22 24.53
N GLY A 315 -16.75 -9.78 23.50
CA GLY A 315 -15.88 -9.00 22.60
C GLY A 315 -14.50 -9.58 22.29
N ASP A 316 -13.96 -10.46 23.14
CA ASP A 316 -12.61 -11.02 23.00
C ASP A 316 -12.52 -12.21 22.03
N GLU A 317 -13.67 -12.75 21.64
CA GLU A 317 -13.78 -13.98 20.87
C GLU A 317 -14.29 -13.71 19.45
N LYS A 318 -13.79 -14.50 18.51
CA LYS A 318 -14.23 -14.52 17.12
C LYS A 318 -14.72 -15.92 16.77
N SER A 319 -15.76 -16.00 15.95
CA SER A 319 -16.27 -17.30 15.51
C SER A 319 -15.42 -17.85 14.37
N LEU A 320 -15.01 -19.10 14.50
CA LEU A 320 -14.31 -19.85 13.45
C LEU A 320 -15.10 -19.90 12.12
N THR A 321 -16.42 -19.73 12.18
CA THR A 321 -17.28 -19.73 10.97
C THR A 321 -17.20 -18.43 10.17
N SER A 322 -17.05 -17.28 10.84
CA SER A 322 -17.09 -15.95 10.23
C SER A 322 -15.70 -15.31 10.08
N THR A 323 -14.68 -15.94 10.67
CA THR A 323 -13.35 -15.34 10.79
C THR A 323 -12.34 -16.13 9.96
N PRO A 324 -11.84 -15.55 8.85
CA PRO A 324 -10.89 -16.23 7.98
C PRO A 324 -9.44 -16.00 8.43
N SER A 325 -8.52 -16.84 7.97
CA SER A 325 -7.10 -16.71 8.34
C SER A 325 -6.43 -15.45 7.76
N HIS A 326 -6.95 -14.87 6.67
CA HIS A 326 -6.30 -13.76 5.97
C HIS A 326 -6.26 -12.45 6.77
N VAL A 327 -7.12 -12.27 7.79
CA VAL A 327 -7.11 -11.07 8.66
C VAL A 327 -6.07 -11.10 9.79
N TYR A 328 -5.28 -12.17 9.89
CA TYR A 328 -4.23 -12.35 10.90
C TYR A 328 -2.85 -12.45 10.26
N ASP A 329 -1.79 -12.09 11.00
CA ASP A 329 -0.40 -12.25 10.59
C ASP A 329 0.16 -13.65 10.93
N GLY A 330 -0.39 -14.31 11.96
CA GLY A 330 0.02 -15.64 12.40
C GLY A 330 -1.11 -16.41 13.08
N VAL A 331 -0.87 -17.69 13.33
CA VAL A 331 -1.86 -18.62 13.91
C VAL A 331 -1.22 -19.49 14.97
N TYR A 332 -1.83 -19.60 16.14
CA TYR A 332 -1.45 -20.57 17.16
C TYR A 332 -2.64 -21.49 17.45
N PHE A 333 -2.45 -22.81 17.32
CA PHE A 333 -3.48 -23.81 17.57
C PHE A 333 -3.27 -24.48 18.94
N PHE A 334 -4.27 -24.38 19.79
CA PHE A 334 -4.32 -25.08 21.07
C PHE A 334 -5.34 -26.21 20.96
N SER A 335 -4.87 -27.44 21.14
CA SER A 335 -5.73 -28.61 21.22
C SER A 335 -5.66 -29.22 22.61
N GLY A 336 -6.79 -29.66 23.14
CA GLY A 336 -6.81 -30.68 24.18
C GLY A 336 -6.66 -32.09 23.57
N LYS A 337 -6.75 -33.12 24.41
CA LYS A 337 -6.58 -34.52 23.99
C LYS A 337 -7.73 -35.03 23.12
N LYS A 338 -8.96 -34.52 23.32
CA LYS A 338 -10.15 -34.89 22.53
C LYS A 338 -10.20 -34.09 21.24
N GLY A 339 -9.85 -32.82 21.29
CA GLY A 339 -9.87 -31.94 20.13
C GLY A 339 -11.30 -31.50 19.76
N TYR A 340 -11.59 -31.41 18.46
CA TYR A 340 -12.93 -31.05 17.98
C TYR A 340 -13.85 -32.28 17.88
N ASP A 341 -14.96 -32.27 18.61
CA ASP A 341 -15.97 -33.33 18.53
C ASP A 341 -16.81 -33.27 17.24
N LYS A 342 -16.92 -32.08 16.63
CA LYS A 342 -17.74 -31.85 15.42
C LYS A 342 -16.86 -31.80 14.17
N ALA A 343 -17.17 -32.65 13.19
CA ALA A 343 -16.44 -32.70 11.91
C ALA A 343 -16.43 -31.35 11.17
N LYS A 344 -17.51 -30.57 11.29
CA LYS A 344 -17.58 -29.19 10.75
C LYS A 344 -16.48 -28.29 11.32
N ASP A 345 -16.30 -28.31 12.64
CA ASP A 345 -15.36 -27.41 13.33
C ASP A 345 -13.91 -27.83 13.03
N MET A 346 -13.66 -29.15 13.01
CA MET A 346 -12.39 -29.70 12.52
C MET A 346 -12.11 -29.24 11.08
N GLY A 347 -13.07 -29.37 10.15
CA GLY A 347 -12.90 -28.94 8.77
C GLY A 347 -12.59 -27.45 8.62
N LEU A 348 -13.28 -26.60 9.39
CA LEU A 348 -13.02 -25.16 9.40
C LEU A 348 -11.63 -24.82 9.95
N ALA A 349 -11.22 -25.46 11.05
CA ALA A 349 -9.89 -25.26 11.63
C ALA A 349 -8.79 -25.77 10.69
N ALA A 350 -8.97 -26.93 10.03
CA ALA A 350 -8.03 -27.46 9.06
C ALA A 350 -7.85 -26.50 7.89
N ARG A 351 -8.95 -25.99 7.33
CA ARG A 351 -8.90 -24.96 6.29
C ARG A 351 -8.19 -23.70 6.77
N PHE A 352 -8.47 -23.23 7.99
CA PHE A 352 -7.85 -22.02 8.55
C PHE A 352 -6.32 -22.17 8.63
N ILE A 353 -5.85 -23.28 9.20
CA ILE A 353 -4.42 -23.60 9.34
C ILE A 353 -3.77 -23.81 7.98
N GLY A 354 -4.41 -24.59 7.09
CA GLY A 354 -3.91 -24.85 5.74
C GLY A 354 -3.79 -23.58 4.90
N GLN A 355 -4.77 -22.67 4.97
CA GLN A 355 -4.67 -21.35 4.32
C GLN A 355 -3.57 -20.48 4.94
N ALA A 356 -3.39 -20.52 6.27
CA ALA A 356 -2.28 -19.81 6.90
C ALA A 356 -0.92 -20.34 6.41
N PHE A 357 -0.80 -21.66 6.24
CA PHE A 357 0.42 -22.30 5.73
C PHE A 357 0.66 -21.93 4.27
N LYS A 358 -0.37 -22.03 3.42
CA LYS A 358 -0.34 -21.62 2.00
C LYS A 358 0.06 -20.15 1.84
N HIS A 359 -0.40 -19.28 2.73
CA HIS A 359 -0.05 -17.87 2.75
C HIS A 359 1.26 -17.58 3.50
N CYS A 360 2.07 -18.60 3.79
CA CYS A 360 3.40 -18.49 4.40
C CYS A 360 3.42 -17.82 5.79
N LYS A 361 2.32 -17.86 6.55
CA LYS A 361 2.19 -17.24 7.88
C LYS A 361 2.82 -18.08 8.98
N THR A 362 3.32 -17.46 10.04
CA THR A 362 3.84 -18.20 11.21
C THR A 362 2.72 -19.02 11.84
N ILE A 363 2.98 -20.31 12.06
CA ILE A 363 2.05 -21.27 12.66
C ILE A 363 2.67 -21.82 13.93
N GLY A 364 1.89 -21.91 14.99
CA GLY A 364 2.27 -22.49 16.27
C GLY A 364 1.27 -23.57 16.68
N THR A 365 1.70 -24.57 17.43
CA THR A 365 0.76 -25.49 18.09
C THR A 365 1.37 -26.10 19.34
N ASN A 366 0.49 -26.52 20.26
CA ASN A 366 0.85 -27.42 21.33
C ASN A 366 0.98 -28.88 20.86
N GLU A 367 1.49 -29.74 21.76
CA GLU A 367 1.79 -31.14 21.47
C GLU A 367 0.58 -31.91 20.92
N ALA A 368 -0.59 -31.73 21.53
CA ALA A 368 -1.83 -32.38 21.11
C ALA A 368 -2.31 -31.90 19.72
N GLY A 369 -2.02 -30.65 19.35
CA GLY A 369 -2.45 -30.10 18.06
C GLY A 369 -1.57 -30.47 16.86
N ARG A 370 -0.42 -31.13 17.06
CA ARG A 370 0.51 -31.51 15.97
C ARG A 370 -0.15 -32.35 14.89
N ALA A 371 -1.02 -33.30 15.27
CA ALA A 371 -1.73 -34.15 14.32
C ALA A 371 -2.64 -33.31 13.39
N MET A 372 -3.27 -32.27 13.93
CA MET A 372 -4.12 -31.37 13.18
C MET A 372 -3.31 -30.48 12.23
N ILE A 373 -2.15 -29.98 12.67
CA ILE A 373 -1.22 -29.25 11.77
C ILE A 373 -0.84 -30.15 10.60
N LYS A 374 -0.36 -31.36 10.88
CA LYS A 374 0.02 -32.34 9.86
C LYS A 374 -1.11 -32.65 8.88
N GLN A 375 -2.34 -32.80 9.38
CA GLN A 375 -3.52 -33.03 8.54
C GLN A 375 -3.83 -31.80 7.67
N ALA A 376 -3.82 -30.60 8.25
CA ALA A 376 -4.13 -29.35 7.57
C ALA A 376 -3.08 -28.96 6.52
N THR A 377 -1.83 -29.41 6.67
CA THR A 377 -0.72 -29.15 5.74
C THR A 377 -0.44 -30.33 4.82
N LEU A 378 -1.22 -31.41 4.89
CA LEU A 378 -0.96 -32.67 4.19
C LEU A 378 0.48 -33.22 4.44
N GLY A 379 1.02 -32.97 5.63
CA GLY A 379 2.37 -33.39 6.05
C GLY A 379 3.52 -32.49 5.55
N MET A 380 3.21 -31.41 4.83
CA MET A 380 4.22 -30.46 4.32
C MET A 380 4.83 -29.58 5.43
N ASP A 381 4.33 -29.66 6.67
CA ASP A 381 4.87 -28.97 7.84
C ASP A 381 6.21 -29.54 8.33
N ALA A 382 6.51 -30.79 7.99
CA ALA A 382 7.69 -31.47 8.49
C ALA A 382 8.97 -30.78 7.99
N GLY A 383 9.73 -30.16 8.90
CA GLY A 383 10.94 -29.40 8.58
C GLY A 383 10.68 -28.06 7.89
N ALA A 384 9.42 -27.60 7.84
CA ALA A 384 9.08 -26.33 7.23
C ALA A 384 9.37 -25.15 8.15
N ASP A 385 9.91 -24.08 7.58
CA ASP A 385 10.17 -22.83 8.30
C ASP A 385 8.88 -22.20 8.85
N GLY A 386 9.00 -21.53 10.01
CA GLY A 386 7.88 -20.78 10.59
C GLY A 386 6.75 -21.66 11.14
N VAL A 387 7.00 -22.95 11.37
CA VAL A 387 6.12 -23.84 12.14
C VAL A 387 6.77 -24.11 13.50
N VAL A 388 6.14 -23.62 14.57
CA VAL A 388 6.65 -23.70 15.93
C VAL A 388 5.84 -24.69 16.74
N TYR A 389 6.52 -25.69 17.29
CA TYR A 389 5.90 -26.69 18.13
C TYR A 389 6.28 -26.49 19.58
N SER A 390 5.31 -26.31 20.48
CA SER A 390 5.56 -26.45 21.92
C SER A 390 5.55 -27.92 22.34
N ASP A 391 6.25 -28.19 23.44
CA ASP A 391 6.13 -29.43 24.18
C ASP A 391 5.55 -29.13 25.57
N ALA A 392 4.93 -30.13 26.21
CA ALA A 392 4.27 -29.94 27.50
C ALA A 392 5.23 -29.50 28.63
N LYS A 393 6.55 -29.67 28.45
CA LYS A 393 7.58 -29.37 29.47
C LYS A 393 8.13 -27.95 29.38
N SER A 394 8.04 -27.31 28.21
CA SER A 394 8.66 -26.02 27.92
C SER A 394 7.89 -24.82 28.48
N GLY A 395 6.61 -25.00 28.83
CA GLY A 395 5.69 -23.91 29.14
C GLY A 395 5.55 -22.92 27.97
N ALA A 396 4.93 -21.76 28.21
CA ALA A 396 4.64 -20.80 27.14
C ALA A 396 5.85 -19.95 26.70
N LYS A 397 6.83 -19.69 27.58
CA LYS A 397 7.90 -18.70 27.35
C LYS A 397 8.78 -19.02 26.14
N LYS A 398 9.36 -20.23 26.10
CA LYS A 398 10.28 -20.66 25.03
C LYS A 398 9.58 -20.77 23.67
N PRO A 399 8.48 -21.54 23.50
CA PRO A 399 7.77 -21.60 22.23
C PRO A 399 7.18 -20.24 21.82
N GLY A 400 6.75 -19.43 22.80
CA GLY A 400 6.27 -18.09 22.51
C GLY A 400 7.35 -17.17 21.94
N ALA A 401 8.56 -17.20 22.51
CA ALA A 401 9.71 -16.46 21.97
C ALA A 401 10.06 -16.93 20.54
N LEU A 402 10.10 -18.25 20.31
CA LEU A 402 10.36 -18.81 18.97
C LEU A 402 9.29 -18.38 17.95
N PHE A 403 8.02 -18.39 18.35
CA PHE A 403 6.93 -17.92 17.50
C PHE A 403 7.07 -16.43 17.17
N LEU A 404 7.40 -15.60 18.16
CA LEU A 404 7.59 -14.16 17.96
C LEU A 404 8.76 -13.86 17.02
N GLU A 405 9.90 -14.56 17.15
CA GLU A 405 11.01 -14.42 16.20
C GLU A 405 10.58 -14.83 14.78
N ALA A 406 9.85 -15.94 14.65
CA ALA A 406 9.31 -16.34 13.35
C ALA A 406 8.26 -15.35 12.82
N LEU A 407 7.49 -14.67 13.67
CA LEU A 407 6.50 -13.66 13.27
C LEU A 407 7.15 -12.37 12.76
N LYS A 408 8.30 -11.97 13.32
CA LYS A 408 9.10 -10.83 12.83
C LYS A 408 9.55 -11.02 11.39
N GLU A 409 9.69 -12.26 10.94
CA GLU A 409 10.01 -12.55 9.54
C GLU A 409 8.90 -12.15 8.56
N HIS A 410 7.71 -11.73 9.05
CA HIS A 410 6.49 -11.45 8.30
C HIS A 410 5.89 -12.69 7.63
N ARG A 411 6.66 -13.38 6.78
CA ARG A 411 6.28 -14.60 6.06
C ARG A 411 7.50 -15.50 5.83
N HIS A 412 7.24 -16.79 5.67
CA HIS A 412 8.26 -17.83 5.49
C HIS A 412 8.26 -18.31 4.04
N TRP A 413 8.92 -17.57 3.16
CA TRP A 413 8.84 -17.72 1.70
C TRP A 413 9.39 -19.05 1.16
N ALA A 414 10.26 -19.74 1.90
CA ALA A 414 10.71 -21.09 1.55
C ALA A 414 9.54 -22.09 1.40
N ARG A 415 8.39 -21.82 2.05
CA ARG A 415 7.18 -22.64 1.97
C ARG A 415 6.27 -22.32 0.79
N GLU A 416 6.49 -21.23 0.07
CA GLU A 416 5.52 -20.76 -0.92
C GLU A 416 5.25 -21.81 -2.00
N LYS A 417 6.32 -22.35 -2.60
CA LYS A 417 6.21 -23.37 -3.65
C LYS A 417 5.53 -24.65 -3.16
N THR A 418 5.82 -25.12 -1.96
CA THR A 418 5.20 -26.33 -1.41
C THR A 418 3.75 -26.06 -1.00
N GLY A 419 3.48 -24.92 -0.36
CA GLY A 419 2.15 -24.51 0.09
C GLY A 419 1.14 -24.32 -1.05
N GLN A 420 1.58 -24.01 -2.27
CA GLN A 420 0.71 -23.94 -3.46
C GLN A 420 0.00 -25.26 -3.78
N ALA A 421 0.55 -26.41 -3.37
CA ALA A 421 -0.09 -27.71 -3.57
C ALA A 421 -1.29 -27.97 -2.63
N LEU A 422 -1.52 -27.09 -1.64
CA LEU A 422 -2.66 -27.23 -0.75
C LEU A 422 -3.99 -26.83 -1.43
N PRO A 423 -5.07 -27.59 -1.21
CA PRO A 423 -6.33 -27.45 -1.93
C PRO A 423 -7.23 -26.30 -1.42
N TYR A 424 -6.71 -25.39 -0.59
CA TYR A 424 -7.48 -24.36 0.11
C TYR A 424 -7.46 -22.96 -0.51
#